data_AF-A0A2X0R9R9-F1
#
_entry.id   AF-A0A2X0R9R9-F1
#
_cell.length_a   1.000
_cell.length_b   1.000
_cell.length_c   1.000
_cell.angle_alpha   90.00
_cell.angle_beta   90.00
_cell.angle_gamma   90.00
#
_symmetry.space_group_name_H-M   'P 1'
#
loop_
_entity.id
_entity.type
_entity.pdbx_description
1 polymer ?
#
loop_
_entity_poly.entity_id
_entity_poly.type
_entity_poly.pdbx_seq_one_letter_code
_entity_poly.pdbx_strand_id
1 'polypeptide(L)'
;MFEDFAKDIKAQLYERVRSPLLGAFAFSWVLWNHRLIMAFFSEMKFAEKIAYFDDIYPTLYDFWICGVVPPLLFALGYIFLYPYPARWIYNYSARQDIRLKEARNKIEDITPLSQEQAKALRKLMSNQAIEHQKEIQELDQLNQELKRQLSLSAQQAANQVPRSEALKEILDWPDDNKAGRSPDQENSTKKSEGRVKLSDSLPEDVNLKLLQIFQSNQLEIDIFLALISAGGREKIDKISEILRMNPIAVQHGLDQLGKSGLTVEGSSNYYVLTDIGRETAVNLGLTSIFS
;
A
#
# COMPACT_ATOMS: atom_id res chain seq x y z
N MET A 1 -4.35 -42.89 3.61
CA MET A 1 -5.37 -43.72 2.92
C MET A 1 -6.79 -43.20 3.14
N PHE A 2 -7.38 -43.29 4.34
CA PHE A 2 -8.72 -42.69 4.60
C PHE A 2 -8.73 -41.16 4.42
N GLU A 3 -7.65 -40.49 4.82
CA GLU A 3 -7.49 -39.05 4.63
C GLU A 3 -7.37 -38.64 3.16
N ASP A 4 -6.71 -39.47 2.35
CA ASP A 4 -6.55 -39.24 0.91
C ASP A 4 -7.90 -39.45 0.20
N PHE A 5 -8.64 -40.50 0.56
CA PHE A 5 -10.00 -40.71 0.10
C PHE A 5 -10.96 -39.57 0.50
N ALA A 6 -10.84 -39.06 1.73
CA ALA A 6 -11.61 -37.92 2.19
C ALA A 6 -11.24 -36.62 1.43
N LYS A 7 -9.97 -36.42 1.07
CA LYS A 7 -9.51 -35.31 0.24
C LYS A 7 -10.03 -35.42 -1.19
N ASP A 8 -9.98 -36.60 -1.79
CA ASP A 8 -10.47 -36.84 -3.16
C ASP A 8 -11.99 -36.65 -3.25
N ILE A 9 -12.75 -37.15 -2.26
CA ILE A 9 -14.19 -36.89 -2.18
C ILE A 9 -14.43 -35.40 -2.02
N LYS A 10 -13.72 -34.70 -1.12
CA LYS A 10 -13.88 -33.25 -0.94
C LYS A 10 -13.58 -32.50 -2.24
N ALA A 11 -12.51 -32.82 -2.94
CA ALA A 11 -12.14 -32.16 -4.19
C ALA A 11 -13.22 -32.35 -5.27
N GLN A 12 -13.69 -33.59 -5.47
CA GLN A 12 -14.76 -33.89 -6.42
C GLN A 12 -16.10 -33.26 -6.01
N LEU A 13 -16.41 -33.23 -4.71
CA LEU A 13 -17.61 -32.58 -4.20
C LEU A 13 -17.51 -31.06 -4.41
N TYR A 14 -16.36 -30.44 -4.16
CA TYR A 14 -16.14 -29.01 -4.41
C TYR A 14 -16.30 -28.65 -5.88
N GLU A 15 -15.76 -29.46 -6.79
CA GLU A 15 -15.90 -29.24 -8.23
C GLU A 15 -17.34 -29.42 -8.71
N ARG A 16 -18.09 -30.38 -8.13
CA ARG A 16 -19.50 -30.62 -8.47
C ARG A 16 -20.48 -29.66 -7.78
N VAL A 17 -20.17 -29.19 -6.57
CA VAL A 17 -20.92 -28.16 -5.82
C VAL A 17 -20.79 -26.79 -6.48
N ARG A 18 -19.76 -26.56 -7.29
CA ARG A 18 -19.70 -25.39 -8.19
C ARG A 18 -20.80 -25.37 -9.24
N SER A 19 -21.44 -26.51 -9.55
CA SER A 19 -22.63 -26.53 -10.40
C SER A 19 -23.84 -26.06 -9.57
N PRO A 20 -24.42 -24.88 -9.87
CA PRO A 20 -25.58 -24.36 -9.13
C PRO A 20 -26.77 -25.32 -9.17
N LEU A 21 -26.89 -26.10 -10.25
CA LEU A 21 -27.90 -27.15 -10.44
C LEU A 21 -27.79 -28.25 -9.40
N LEU A 22 -26.58 -28.80 -9.23
CA LEU A 22 -26.37 -29.93 -8.33
C LEU A 22 -26.54 -29.49 -6.87
N GLY A 23 -26.04 -28.30 -6.51
CA GLY A 23 -26.24 -27.74 -5.17
C GLY A 23 -27.72 -27.48 -4.86
N ALA A 24 -28.44 -26.81 -5.76
CA ALA A 24 -29.87 -26.53 -5.59
C ALA A 24 -30.71 -27.82 -5.56
N PHE A 25 -30.38 -28.81 -6.41
CA PHE A 25 -31.05 -30.11 -6.43
C PHE A 25 -30.78 -30.93 -5.17
N ALA A 26 -29.52 -31.01 -4.71
CA ALA A 26 -29.21 -31.75 -3.49
C ALA A 26 -29.95 -31.15 -2.28
N PHE A 27 -29.97 -29.82 -2.17
CA PHE A 27 -30.70 -29.14 -1.09
C PHE A 27 -32.21 -29.36 -1.20
N SER A 28 -32.79 -29.19 -2.39
CA SER A 28 -34.23 -29.41 -2.59
C SER A 28 -34.64 -30.87 -2.39
N TRP A 29 -33.78 -31.82 -2.77
CA TRP A 29 -34.01 -33.25 -2.59
C TRP A 29 -34.00 -33.62 -1.11
N VAL A 30 -33.07 -33.07 -0.33
CA VAL A 30 -33.03 -33.25 1.13
C VAL A 30 -34.29 -32.69 1.79
N LEU A 31 -34.72 -31.49 1.37
CA LEU A 31 -35.90 -30.83 1.91
C LEU A 31 -37.19 -31.60 1.59
N TRP A 32 -37.33 -32.07 0.36
CA TRP A 32 -38.52 -32.77 -0.12
C TRP A 32 -38.59 -34.21 0.43
N ASN A 33 -37.45 -34.90 0.49
CA ASN A 33 -37.34 -36.28 0.99
C ASN A 33 -36.90 -36.33 2.46
N HIS A 34 -37.27 -35.32 3.26
CA HIS A 34 -36.87 -35.23 4.66
C HIS A 34 -37.31 -36.44 5.49
N ARG A 35 -38.46 -37.06 5.18
CA ARG A 35 -38.95 -38.28 5.86
C ARG A 35 -38.00 -39.45 5.69
N LEU A 36 -37.50 -39.65 4.47
CA LEU A 36 -36.52 -40.68 4.17
C LEU A 36 -35.21 -40.44 4.90
N ILE A 37 -34.76 -39.19 4.96
CA ILE A 37 -33.53 -38.81 5.67
C ILE A 37 -33.68 -39.02 7.18
N MET A 38 -34.80 -38.60 7.76
CA MET A 38 -35.10 -38.82 9.18
C MET A 38 -35.16 -40.33 9.49
N ALA A 39 -35.77 -41.14 8.63
CA ALA A 39 -35.79 -42.59 8.79
C ALA A 39 -34.41 -43.24 8.61
N PHE A 40 -33.55 -42.66 7.77
CA PHE A 40 -32.17 -43.13 7.65
C PHE A 40 -31.36 -42.91 8.93
N PHE A 41 -31.54 -41.75 9.59
CA PHE A 41 -30.88 -41.41 10.85
C PHE A 41 -31.59 -41.94 12.10
N SER A 42 -32.78 -42.55 11.97
CA SER A 42 -33.47 -43.17 13.10
C SER A 42 -32.77 -44.45 13.55
N GLU A 43 -33.03 -44.84 14.81
CA GLU A 43 -32.53 -46.09 15.42
C GLU A 43 -33.27 -47.36 14.94
N MET A 44 -34.11 -47.25 13.90
CA MET A 44 -34.86 -48.39 13.35
C MET A 44 -33.94 -49.48 12.84
N LYS A 45 -34.39 -50.73 12.93
CA LYS A 45 -33.64 -51.86 12.36
C LYS A 45 -33.60 -51.74 10.84
N PHE A 46 -32.55 -52.27 10.22
CA PHE A 46 -32.38 -52.20 8.77
C PHE A 46 -33.59 -52.70 7.97
N ALA A 47 -34.22 -53.80 8.42
CA ALA A 47 -35.43 -54.33 7.79
C ALA A 47 -36.62 -53.37 7.87
N GLU A 48 -36.78 -52.66 8.98
CA GLU A 48 -37.84 -51.67 9.17
C GLU A 48 -37.61 -50.43 8.29
N LYS A 49 -36.34 -50.05 8.05
CA LYS A 49 -35.99 -48.95 7.13
C LYS A 49 -36.35 -49.26 5.68
N ILE A 50 -36.14 -50.51 5.23
CA ILE A 50 -36.54 -50.94 3.89
C ILE A 50 -38.07 -50.95 3.77
N ALA A 51 -38.77 -51.53 4.74
CA ALA A 51 -40.24 -51.54 4.74
C ALA A 51 -40.81 -50.11 4.74
N TYR A 52 -40.18 -49.18 5.46
CA TYR A 52 -40.55 -47.77 5.44
C TYR A 52 -40.27 -47.08 4.10
N PHE A 53 -39.19 -47.45 3.41
CA PHE A 53 -38.93 -46.97 2.06
C PHE A 53 -40.00 -47.45 1.07
N ASP A 54 -40.37 -48.72 1.13
CA ASP A 54 -41.41 -49.32 0.29
C ASP A 54 -42.80 -48.73 0.61
N ASP A 55 -43.07 -48.31 1.86
CA ASP A 55 -44.30 -47.63 2.25
C ASP A 55 -44.36 -46.19 1.70
N ILE A 56 -43.24 -45.45 1.70
CA ILE A 56 -43.17 -44.11 1.13
C ILE A 56 -43.24 -44.14 -0.41
N TYR A 57 -42.58 -45.12 -1.03
CA TYR A 57 -42.53 -45.28 -2.48
C TYR A 57 -42.97 -46.69 -2.91
N PRO A 58 -44.29 -46.96 -2.92
CA PRO A 58 -44.82 -48.30 -3.25
C PRO A 58 -44.43 -48.78 -4.64
N THR A 59 -44.22 -47.85 -5.57
CA THR A 59 -43.79 -48.14 -6.93
C THR A 59 -42.59 -47.30 -7.33
N LEU A 60 -41.79 -47.82 -8.27
CA LEU A 60 -40.72 -47.05 -8.92
C LEU A 60 -41.24 -45.76 -9.56
N TYR A 61 -42.48 -45.76 -10.03
CA TYR A 61 -43.14 -44.58 -10.59
C TYR A 61 -43.31 -43.47 -9.54
N ASP A 62 -43.77 -43.84 -8.34
CA ASP A 62 -43.92 -42.92 -7.21
C ASP A 62 -42.56 -42.36 -6.76
N PHE A 63 -41.51 -43.19 -6.77
CA PHE A 63 -40.16 -42.71 -6.49
C PHE A 63 -39.71 -41.61 -7.45
N TRP A 64 -39.90 -41.80 -8.76
CA TRP A 64 -39.51 -40.77 -9.74
C TRP A 64 -40.35 -39.51 -9.62
N ILE A 65 -41.67 -39.64 -9.51
CA ILE A 65 -42.59 -38.50 -9.56
C ILE A 65 -42.70 -37.74 -8.24
N CYS A 66 -42.60 -38.41 -7.11
CA CYS A 66 -42.67 -37.76 -5.80
C CYS A 66 -41.28 -37.50 -5.22
N GLY A 67 -40.29 -38.36 -5.50
CA GLY A 67 -38.96 -38.28 -4.91
C GLY A 67 -37.93 -37.48 -5.72
N VAL A 68 -38.03 -37.46 -7.06
CA VAL A 68 -36.97 -36.87 -7.92
C VAL A 68 -37.45 -35.66 -8.73
N VAL A 69 -38.59 -35.76 -9.39
CA VAL A 69 -39.12 -34.70 -10.27
C VAL A 69 -39.39 -33.39 -9.51
N PRO A 70 -40.02 -33.36 -8.32
CA PRO A 70 -40.34 -32.11 -7.64
C PRO A 70 -39.09 -31.38 -7.14
N PRO A 71 -38.08 -32.04 -6.51
CA PRO A 71 -36.79 -31.42 -6.23
C PRO A 71 -36.09 -30.85 -7.46
N LEU A 72 -36.16 -31.54 -8.60
CA LEU A 72 -35.55 -31.08 -9.85
C LEU A 72 -36.24 -29.83 -10.39
N LEU A 73 -37.58 -29.82 -10.41
CA LEU A 73 -38.36 -28.65 -10.81
C LEU A 73 -38.12 -27.47 -9.88
N PHE A 74 -38.04 -27.71 -8.57
CA PHE A 74 -37.70 -26.68 -7.59
C PHE A 74 -36.29 -26.12 -7.82
N ALA A 75 -35.30 -26.98 -8.07
CA ALA A 75 -33.93 -26.55 -8.35
C ALA A 75 -33.84 -25.72 -9.63
N LEU A 76 -34.52 -26.13 -10.71
CA LEU A 76 -34.62 -25.37 -11.94
C LEU A 76 -35.31 -24.03 -11.70
N GLY A 77 -36.48 -24.05 -11.05
CA GLY A 77 -37.23 -22.85 -10.69
C GLY A 77 -36.40 -21.88 -9.87
N TYR A 78 -35.67 -22.37 -8.87
CA TYR A 78 -34.75 -21.57 -8.06
C TYR A 78 -33.64 -20.96 -8.92
N ILE A 79 -32.99 -21.71 -9.81
CA ILE A 79 -31.90 -21.18 -10.66
C ILE A 79 -32.39 -20.13 -11.63
N PHE A 80 -33.60 -20.29 -12.18
CA PHE A 80 -34.19 -19.30 -13.08
C PHE A 80 -34.73 -18.09 -12.32
N LEU A 81 -35.30 -18.28 -11.12
CA LEU A 81 -35.92 -17.21 -10.35
C LEU A 81 -34.90 -16.40 -9.55
N TYR A 82 -33.87 -17.03 -8.98
CA TYR A 82 -32.80 -16.41 -8.19
C TYR A 82 -32.06 -15.22 -8.83
N PRO A 83 -31.72 -15.20 -10.14
CA PRO A 83 -31.03 -14.06 -10.73
C PRO A 83 -31.86 -12.76 -10.68
N TYR A 84 -33.18 -12.83 -10.63
CA TYR A 84 -34.05 -11.64 -10.57
C TYR A 84 -33.90 -10.85 -9.26
N PRO A 85 -34.13 -11.42 -8.06
CA PRO A 85 -33.87 -10.73 -6.81
C PRO A 85 -32.39 -10.41 -6.63
N ALA A 86 -31.47 -11.28 -7.08
CA ALA A 86 -30.04 -11.01 -6.99
C ALA A 86 -29.63 -9.73 -7.75
N ARG A 87 -30.13 -9.54 -8.98
CA ARG A 87 -29.92 -8.30 -9.74
C ARG A 87 -30.51 -7.08 -9.05
N TRP A 88 -31.69 -7.23 -8.45
CA TRP A 88 -32.34 -6.14 -7.72
C TRP A 88 -31.53 -5.71 -6.49
N ILE A 89 -31.09 -6.67 -5.67
CA ILE A 89 -30.23 -6.43 -4.49
C ILE A 89 -28.91 -5.80 -4.91
N TYR A 90 -28.28 -6.31 -5.96
CA TYR A 90 -27.03 -5.75 -6.48
C TYR A 90 -27.18 -4.29 -6.89
N ASN A 91 -28.22 -3.96 -7.67
CA ASN A 91 -28.49 -2.59 -8.08
C ASN A 91 -28.81 -1.68 -6.89
N TYR A 92 -29.55 -2.19 -5.90
CA TYR A 92 -29.83 -1.45 -4.67
C TYR A 92 -28.53 -1.15 -3.90
N SER A 93 -27.68 -2.16 -3.68
CA SER A 93 -26.40 -2.02 -2.99
C SER A 93 -25.49 -1.02 -3.71
N ALA A 94 -25.33 -1.16 -5.03
CA ALA A 94 -24.50 -0.26 -5.82
C ALA A 94 -24.97 1.20 -5.72
N ARG A 95 -26.28 1.44 -5.68
CA ARG A 95 -26.82 2.79 -5.46
C ARG A 95 -26.54 3.31 -4.06
N GLN A 96 -26.57 2.46 -3.04
CA GLN A 96 -26.23 2.86 -1.67
C GLN A 96 -24.74 3.17 -1.55
N ASP A 97 -23.87 2.39 -2.18
CA ASP A 97 -22.42 2.65 -2.19
C ASP A 97 -22.09 3.99 -2.85
N ILE A 98 -22.78 4.33 -3.94
CA ILE A 98 -22.65 5.66 -4.59
C ILE A 98 -23.09 6.76 -3.62
N ARG A 99 -24.27 6.62 -2.99
CA ARG A 99 -24.77 7.61 -2.03
C ARG A 99 -23.86 7.78 -0.82
N LEU A 100 -23.29 6.69 -0.33
CA LEU A 100 -22.36 6.72 0.80
C LEU A 100 -21.06 7.43 0.42
N LYS A 101 -20.54 7.16 -0.78
CA LYS A 101 -19.38 7.89 -1.33
C LYS A 101 -19.68 9.38 -1.49
N GLU A 102 -20.84 9.73 -2.02
CA GLU A 102 -21.27 11.13 -2.13
C GLU A 102 -21.41 11.81 -0.76
N ALA A 103 -22.00 11.14 0.22
CA ALA A 103 -22.13 11.66 1.58
C ALA A 103 -20.76 11.85 2.25
N ARG A 104 -19.85 10.89 2.08
CA ARG A 104 -18.48 10.98 2.59
C ARG A 104 -17.72 12.14 1.96
N ASN A 105 -17.77 12.29 0.63
CA ASN A 105 -17.12 13.39 -0.08
C ASN A 105 -17.64 14.76 0.39
N LYS A 106 -18.94 14.88 0.71
CA LYS A 106 -19.53 16.10 1.28
C LYS A 106 -19.04 16.40 2.70
N ILE A 107 -18.80 15.38 3.52
CA ILE A 107 -18.33 15.55 4.90
C ILE A 107 -16.84 15.92 4.92
N GLU A 108 -16.05 15.28 4.07
CA GLU A 108 -14.59 15.49 4.00
C GLU A 108 -14.21 16.76 3.21
N ASP A 109 -15.19 17.48 2.64
CA ASP A 109 -15.03 18.63 1.72
C ASP A 109 -14.11 18.33 0.51
N ILE A 110 -13.88 17.04 0.25
CA ILE A 110 -13.15 16.55 -0.91
C ILE A 110 -14.12 16.57 -2.07
N THR A 111 -14.14 17.69 -2.80
CA THR A 111 -14.89 17.75 -4.07
C THR A 111 -14.11 16.91 -5.09
N PRO A 112 -14.61 15.73 -5.52
CA PRO A 112 -13.91 14.96 -6.55
C PRO A 112 -13.86 15.80 -7.83
N LEU A 113 -12.66 16.13 -8.31
CA LEU A 113 -12.52 16.83 -9.57
C LEU A 113 -13.18 16.01 -10.68
N SER A 114 -14.06 16.64 -11.46
CA SER A 114 -14.57 16.01 -12.67
C SER A 114 -13.41 15.70 -13.63
N GLN A 115 -13.57 14.73 -14.54
CA GLN A 115 -12.51 14.42 -15.50
C GLN A 115 -12.09 15.65 -16.32
N GLU A 116 -13.04 16.53 -16.64
CA GLU A 116 -12.78 17.79 -17.33
C GLU A 116 -11.97 18.76 -16.46
N GLN A 117 -12.32 18.90 -15.19
CA GLN A 117 -11.58 19.72 -14.23
C GLN A 117 -10.17 19.17 -14.02
N ALA A 118 -10.00 17.85 -13.90
CA ALA A 118 -8.69 17.21 -13.76
C ALA A 118 -7.82 17.45 -15.01
N LYS A 119 -8.41 17.39 -16.21
CA LYS A 119 -7.72 17.68 -17.47
C LYS A 119 -7.34 19.16 -17.57
N ALA A 120 -8.22 20.07 -17.16
CA ALA A 120 -7.93 21.50 -17.11
C ALA A 120 -6.79 21.81 -16.12
N LEU A 121 -6.83 21.21 -14.92
CA LEU A 121 -5.80 21.38 -13.91
C LEU A 121 -4.43 20.88 -14.39
N ARG A 122 -4.37 19.71 -15.05
CA ARG A 122 -3.13 19.21 -15.66
C ARG A 122 -2.57 20.15 -16.71
N LYS A 123 -3.44 20.75 -17.52
CA LYS A 123 -3.03 21.75 -18.53
C LYS A 123 -2.47 23.01 -17.88
N LEU A 124 -3.12 23.51 -16.82
CA LEU A 124 -2.63 24.65 -16.04
C LEU A 124 -1.26 24.35 -15.41
N MET A 125 -1.09 23.20 -14.77
CA MET A 125 0.19 22.78 -14.20
C MET A 125 1.28 22.66 -15.26
N SER A 126 0.96 22.09 -16.42
CA SER A 126 1.91 21.99 -17.54
C SER A 126 2.32 23.36 -18.06
N ASN A 127 1.38 24.30 -18.20
CA ASN A 127 1.68 25.65 -18.64
C ASN A 127 2.55 26.39 -17.62
N GLN A 128 2.20 26.29 -16.34
CA GLN A 128 2.95 26.90 -15.25
C GLN A 128 4.38 26.33 -15.17
N ALA A 129 4.56 25.03 -15.38
CA ALA A 129 5.88 24.42 -15.45
C ALA A 129 6.71 24.96 -16.63
N ILE A 130 6.08 25.19 -17.79
CA ILE A 130 6.74 25.79 -18.95
C ILE A 130 7.14 27.25 -18.65
N GLU A 131 6.29 28.01 -17.98
CA GLU A 131 6.60 29.39 -17.57
C GLU A 131 7.77 29.45 -16.59
N HIS A 132 7.74 28.65 -15.53
CA HIS A 132 8.85 28.54 -14.58
C HIS A 132 10.16 28.13 -15.26
N GLN A 133 10.10 27.20 -16.22
CA GLN A 133 11.29 26.79 -16.96
C GLN A 133 11.89 27.93 -17.79
N LYS A 134 11.06 28.81 -18.35
CA LYS A 134 11.52 30.01 -19.07
C LYS A 134 12.15 31.01 -18.12
N GLU A 135 11.53 31.29 -16.98
CA GLU A 135 12.07 32.19 -15.96
C GLU A 135 13.44 31.73 -15.46
N ILE A 136 13.61 30.42 -15.24
CA ILE A 136 14.91 29.83 -14.85
C ILE A 136 15.96 30.05 -15.95
N GLN A 137 15.60 29.87 -17.22
CA GLN A 137 16.52 30.10 -18.33
C GLN A 137 16.93 31.58 -18.46
N GLU A 138 15.98 32.51 -18.28
CA GLU A 138 16.26 33.96 -18.31
C GLU A 138 17.17 34.37 -17.15
N LEU A 139 16.91 33.88 -15.94
CA LEU A 139 17.76 34.12 -14.77
C LEU A 139 19.16 33.55 -14.93
N ASP A 140 19.31 32.38 -15.56
CA ASP A 140 20.61 31.78 -15.81
C ASP A 140 21.42 32.61 -16.83
N GLN A 141 20.78 33.06 -17.91
CA GLN A 141 21.41 33.96 -18.88
C GLN A 141 21.88 35.27 -18.23
N LEU A 142 21.05 35.86 -17.36
CA LEU A 142 21.39 37.08 -16.64
C LEU A 142 22.56 36.85 -15.67
N ASN A 143 22.58 35.73 -14.95
CA ASN A 143 23.70 35.34 -14.09
C ASN A 143 25.00 35.13 -14.87
N GLN A 144 24.94 34.54 -16.06
CA GLN A 144 26.10 34.37 -16.92
C GLN A 144 26.65 35.72 -17.40
N GLU A 145 25.78 36.65 -17.81
CA GLU A 145 26.20 37.99 -18.23
C GLU A 145 26.79 38.80 -17.07
N LEU A 146 26.18 38.76 -15.88
CA LEU A 146 26.74 39.41 -14.68
C LEU A 146 28.12 38.85 -14.32
N LYS A 147 28.30 37.53 -14.37
CA LYS A 147 29.62 36.89 -14.16
C LYS A 147 30.64 37.37 -15.19
N ARG A 148 30.23 37.52 -16.45
CA ARG A 148 31.08 38.04 -17.52
C ARG A 148 31.51 39.48 -17.23
N GLN A 149 30.58 40.34 -16.85
CA GLN A 149 30.88 41.74 -16.48
C GLN A 149 31.83 41.82 -15.28
N LEU A 150 31.59 41.03 -14.22
CA LEU A 150 32.48 40.97 -13.07
C LEU A 150 33.90 40.53 -13.45
N SER A 151 34.03 39.52 -14.33
CA SER A 151 35.34 39.06 -14.79
C SER A 151 36.09 40.13 -15.60
N LEU A 152 35.39 40.89 -16.44
CA LEU A 152 35.97 41.99 -17.21
C LEU A 152 36.42 43.14 -16.30
N SER A 153 35.59 43.55 -15.35
CA SER A 153 35.93 44.60 -14.37
C SER A 153 37.10 44.16 -13.48
N ALA A 154 37.15 42.90 -13.05
CA ALA A 154 38.27 42.36 -12.29
C ALA A 154 39.57 42.37 -13.11
N GLN A 155 39.51 42.03 -14.40
CA GLN A 155 40.67 42.07 -15.30
C GLN A 155 41.16 43.51 -15.56
N GLN A 156 40.24 44.47 -15.68
CA GLN A 156 40.59 45.89 -15.77
C GLN A 156 41.26 46.40 -14.50
N ALA A 157 40.74 46.05 -13.32
CA ALA A 157 41.35 46.39 -12.04
C ALA A 157 42.76 45.78 -11.90
N ALA A 158 42.94 44.53 -12.34
CA ALA A 158 44.25 43.87 -12.34
C ALA A 158 45.27 44.56 -13.27
N ASN A 159 44.82 45.14 -14.38
CA ASN A 159 45.68 45.87 -15.32
C ASN A 159 45.99 47.31 -14.90
N GLN A 160 45.15 47.94 -14.06
CA GLN A 160 45.33 49.34 -13.63
C GLN A 160 46.18 49.51 -12.35
N VAL A 161 46.45 48.44 -11.60
CA VAL A 161 47.31 48.50 -10.41
C VAL A 161 48.70 47.93 -10.73
N PRO A 162 49.75 48.76 -10.88
CA PRO A 162 51.12 48.25 -10.95
C PRO A 162 51.43 47.52 -9.62
N ARG A 163 51.56 46.21 -9.72
CA ARG A 163 51.71 45.23 -8.63
C ARG A 163 52.95 45.43 -7.74
N SER A 164 53.77 46.46 -7.99
CA SER A 164 55.04 46.69 -7.30
C SER A 164 54.98 47.65 -6.11
N GLU A 165 53.92 48.46 -5.93
CA GLU A 165 53.87 49.43 -4.81
C GLU A 165 52.84 49.06 -3.71
N ALA A 166 51.66 48.55 -4.05
CA ALA A 166 50.62 48.23 -3.05
C ALA A 166 50.93 47.00 -2.17
N LEU A 167 51.82 46.10 -2.62
CA LEU A 167 52.17 44.87 -1.88
C LEU A 167 53.19 45.12 -0.75
N LYS A 168 53.83 46.29 -0.72
CA LYS A 168 54.70 46.71 0.40
C LYS A 168 53.92 47.33 1.55
N GLU A 169 52.74 47.87 1.31
CA GLU A 169 51.94 48.55 2.34
C GLU A 169 50.99 47.58 3.08
N ILE A 170 50.63 46.45 2.46
CA ILE A 170 49.77 45.42 3.09
C ILE A 170 50.57 44.43 3.97
N LEU A 171 51.90 44.33 3.78
CA LEU A 171 52.74 43.40 4.56
C LEU A 171 53.20 43.96 5.93
N ASP A 172 52.82 45.19 6.28
CA ASP A 172 53.15 45.86 7.55
C ASP A 172 51.94 46.04 8.49
N TRP A 173 50.80 45.39 8.23
CA TRP A 173 49.66 45.48 9.14
C TRP A 173 49.95 44.73 10.45
N PRO A 174 49.90 45.39 11.63
CA PRO A 174 50.15 44.75 12.92
C PRO A 174 49.11 43.67 13.22
N ASP A 175 49.59 42.50 13.58
CA ASP A 175 48.83 41.31 13.96
C ASP A 175 48.17 41.47 15.35
N ASP A 176 47.23 42.41 15.47
CA ASP A 176 46.58 42.79 16.74
C ASP A 176 45.26 42.06 17.01
N ASN A 177 44.99 40.93 16.34
CA ASN A 177 43.75 40.16 16.56
C ASN A 177 43.95 38.89 17.41
N LYS A 178 44.64 39.06 18.54
CA LYS A 178 44.68 38.11 19.67
C LYS A 178 43.90 38.64 20.89
N ALA A 179 42.63 39.00 20.74
CA ALA A 179 41.72 39.08 21.89
C ALA A 179 40.26 39.07 21.43
N GLY A 180 39.48 38.09 21.90
CA GLY A 180 38.01 38.17 21.82
C GLY A 180 37.33 37.16 20.90
N ARG A 181 37.69 35.87 20.96
CA ARG A 181 36.72 34.82 20.60
C ARG A 181 35.71 34.69 21.72
N SER A 182 34.54 35.28 21.54
CA SER A 182 33.34 34.94 22.29
C SER A 182 32.99 33.47 22.02
N PRO A 183 32.77 32.62 23.04
CA PRO A 183 32.04 31.38 22.83
C PRO A 183 30.58 31.77 22.55
N ASP A 184 29.95 31.13 21.55
CA ASP A 184 28.50 30.81 21.50
C ASP A 184 27.80 30.93 20.14
N GLN A 185 28.44 31.35 19.05
CA GLN A 185 27.74 31.36 17.76
C GLN A 185 28.58 30.91 16.57
N GLU A 186 29.03 29.65 16.58
CA GLU A 186 29.52 29.02 15.34
C GLU A 186 29.52 27.49 15.45
N ASN A 187 28.33 26.86 15.37
CA ASN A 187 28.25 25.42 15.08
C ASN A 187 26.87 24.95 14.59
N SER A 188 26.35 25.55 13.50
CA SER A 188 25.17 25.02 12.82
C SER A 188 25.30 24.87 11.29
N THR A 189 26.46 25.15 10.70
CA THR A 189 26.58 25.19 9.23
C THR A 189 27.66 24.31 8.61
N LYS A 190 28.32 23.41 9.35
CA LYS A 190 29.27 22.43 8.75
C LYS A 190 29.19 21.05 9.39
N LYS A 191 28.24 20.25 8.93
CA LYS A 191 28.36 18.80 8.65
C LYS A 191 27.00 18.30 8.15
N SER A 192 26.70 18.55 6.88
CA SER A 192 25.86 17.60 6.14
C SER A 192 26.75 16.39 5.85
N GLU A 193 27.09 15.63 6.91
CA GLU A 193 27.65 14.30 6.74
C GLU A 193 26.67 13.49 5.90
N GLY A 194 27.19 12.84 4.87
CA GLY A 194 26.40 12.15 3.86
C GLY A 194 25.31 11.30 4.49
N ARG A 195 24.06 11.65 4.21
CA ARG A 195 22.92 10.78 4.46
C ARG A 195 23.20 9.47 3.73
N VAL A 196 23.27 8.38 4.47
CA VAL A 196 23.35 7.05 3.87
C VAL A 196 21.97 6.73 3.36
N LYS A 197 21.77 6.88 2.05
CA LYS A 197 20.55 6.45 1.37
C LYS A 197 20.61 4.94 1.23
N LEU A 198 19.92 4.22 2.10
CA LEU A 198 19.83 2.76 2.00
C LEU A 198 19.15 2.34 0.70
N SER A 199 18.22 3.18 0.21
CA SER A 199 17.54 3.00 -1.07
C SER A 199 18.47 2.82 -2.28
N ASP A 200 19.64 3.45 -2.26
CA ASP A 200 20.55 3.46 -3.42
C ASP A 200 21.25 2.10 -3.62
N SER A 201 21.19 1.22 -2.62
CA SER A 201 21.74 -0.14 -2.67
C SER A 201 20.74 -1.20 -3.17
N LEU A 202 19.46 -0.82 -3.36
CA LEU A 202 18.42 -1.75 -3.76
C LEU A 202 18.37 -1.94 -5.29
N PRO A 203 17.95 -3.13 -5.76
CA PRO A 203 17.53 -3.31 -7.14
C PRO A 203 16.49 -2.27 -7.57
N GLU A 204 16.60 -1.76 -8.80
CA GLU A 204 15.78 -0.65 -9.30
C GLU A 204 14.28 -0.97 -9.29
N ASP A 205 13.90 -2.23 -9.54
CA ASP A 205 12.52 -2.71 -9.51
C ASP A 205 11.93 -2.72 -8.10
N VAL A 206 12.73 -3.02 -7.08
CA VAL A 206 12.33 -2.97 -5.67
C VAL A 206 12.17 -1.51 -5.23
N ASN A 207 13.11 -0.65 -5.63
CA ASN A 207 13.06 0.79 -5.32
C ASN A 207 11.79 1.45 -5.91
N LEU A 208 11.42 1.11 -7.16
CA LEU A 208 10.20 1.62 -7.78
C LEU A 208 8.93 1.18 -7.05
N LYS A 209 8.84 -0.07 -6.59
CA LYS A 209 7.69 -0.56 -5.79
C LYS A 209 7.61 0.15 -4.44
N LEU A 210 8.74 0.37 -3.79
CA LEU A 210 8.81 1.16 -2.55
C LEU A 210 8.32 2.59 -2.78
N LEU A 211 8.79 3.27 -3.83
CA LEU A 211 8.34 4.62 -4.18
C LEU A 211 6.81 4.68 -4.43
N GLN A 212 6.21 3.64 -5.01
CA GLN A 212 4.76 3.56 -5.17
C GLN A 212 4.02 3.41 -3.84
N ILE A 213 4.52 2.56 -2.94
CA ILE A 213 3.91 2.32 -1.62
C ILE A 213 4.01 3.58 -0.74
N PHE A 214 5.17 4.24 -0.75
CA PHE A 214 5.49 5.39 0.11
C PHE A 214 5.21 6.74 -0.56
N GLN A 215 4.42 6.77 -1.64
CA GLN A 215 4.04 8.00 -2.36
C GLN A 215 5.24 8.92 -2.68
N SER A 216 6.38 8.33 -3.04
CA SER A 216 7.64 9.04 -3.33
C SER A 216 8.32 9.73 -2.13
N ASN A 217 7.98 9.37 -0.88
CA ASN A 217 8.67 9.90 0.30
C ASN A 217 9.93 9.08 0.65
N GLN A 218 11.09 9.55 0.20
CA GLN A 218 12.38 8.86 0.41
C GLN A 218 12.72 8.61 1.89
N LEU A 219 12.31 9.53 2.77
CA LEU A 219 12.56 9.43 4.21
C LEU A 219 11.89 8.19 4.82
N GLU A 220 10.64 7.93 4.43
CA GLU A 220 9.88 6.77 4.92
C GLU A 220 10.50 5.46 4.44
N ILE A 221 10.99 5.44 3.19
CA ILE A 221 11.69 4.29 2.61
C ILE A 221 12.96 3.98 3.41
N ASP A 222 13.82 4.98 3.64
CA ASP A 222 15.08 4.78 4.36
C ASP A 222 14.84 4.31 5.81
N ILE A 223 13.84 4.87 6.49
CA ILE A 223 13.44 4.45 7.86
C ILE A 223 12.89 3.03 7.86
N PHE A 224 12.03 2.69 6.90
CA PHE A 224 11.48 1.34 6.77
C PHE A 224 12.58 0.29 6.53
N LEU A 225 13.54 0.60 5.65
CA LEU A 225 14.70 -0.27 5.39
C LEU A 225 15.61 -0.41 6.61
N ALA A 226 15.86 0.68 7.34
CA ALA A 226 16.64 0.64 8.58
C ALA A 226 15.94 -0.20 9.66
N LEU A 227 14.61 -0.18 9.73
CA LEU A 227 13.86 -1.00 10.68
C LEU A 227 13.90 -2.48 10.30
N ILE A 228 13.83 -2.81 9.00
CA ILE A 228 13.98 -4.19 8.50
C ILE A 228 15.39 -4.71 8.79
N SER A 229 16.43 -3.92 8.51
CA SER A 229 17.82 -4.33 8.73
C SER A 229 18.16 -4.54 10.21
N ALA A 230 17.44 -3.86 11.11
CA ALA A 230 17.53 -4.06 12.57
C ALA A 230 16.70 -5.26 13.09
N GLY A 231 16.10 -6.08 12.22
CA GLY A 231 15.31 -7.25 12.62
C GLY A 231 13.84 -6.92 12.97
N GLY A 232 13.34 -5.76 12.55
CA GLY A 232 11.92 -5.39 12.63
C GLY A 232 11.44 -4.87 13.98
N ARG A 233 12.34 -4.67 14.96
CA ARG A 233 12.04 -4.03 16.24
C ARG A 233 13.25 -3.27 16.77
N GLU A 234 13.13 -1.95 16.90
CA GLU A 234 14.28 -1.15 17.38
C GLU A 234 13.89 0.20 18.01
N LYS A 235 14.80 0.80 18.77
CA LYS A 235 14.65 2.15 19.34
C LYS A 235 14.92 3.25 18.31
N ILE A 236 14.24 4.39 18.45
CA ILE A 236 14.46 5.61 17.62
C ILE A 236 15.94 5.98 17.59
N ASP A 237 16.62 5.98 18.74
CA ASP A 237 18.02 6.41 18.85
C ASP A 237 18.95 5.59 17.94
N LYS A 238 18.77 4.26 17.92
CA LYS A 238 19.59 3.38 17.10
C LYS A 238 19.25 3.49 15.61
N ILE A 239 17.97 3.68 15.26
CA ILE A 239 17.56 3.96 13.86
C ILE A 239 18.18 5.29 13.39
N SER A 240 18.19 6.30 14.26
CA SER A 240 18.80 7.60 13.99
C SER A 240 20.31 7.50 13.79
N GLU A 241 20.99 6.64 14.55
CA GLU A 241 22.41 6.34 14.41
C GLU A 241 22.72 5.65 13.08
N ILE A 242 21.93 4.63 12.70
CA ILE A 242 22.06 3.90 11.43
C ILE A 242 21.95 4.85 10.23
N LEU A 243 20.94 5.72 10.24
CA LEU A 243 20.67 6.65 9.13
C LEU A 243 21.50 7.93 9.19
N ARG A 244 22.19 8.18 10.30
CA ARG A 244 22.84 9.47 10.62
C ARG A 244 21.86 10.64 10.49
N MET A 245 20.67 10.48 11.03
CA MET A 245 19.58 11.45 10.96
C MET A 245 19.21 12.00 12.33
N ASN A 246 18.59 13.18 12.34
CA ASN A 246 18.05 13.75 13.57
C ASN A 246 16.91 12.83 14.11
N PRO A 247 16.91 12.46 15.41
CA PRO A 247 15.86 11.62 16.02
C PRO A 247 14.44 12.13 15.77
N ILE A 248 14.24 13.45 15.72
CA ILE A 248 12.93 14.07 15.45
C ILE A 248 12.45 13.75 14.03
N ALA A 249 13.34 13.75 13.05
CA ALA A 249 13.00 13.41 11.66
C ALA A 249 12.66 11.91 11.53
N VAL A 250 13.40 11.07 12.26
CA VAL A 250 13.13 9.62 12.34
C VAL A 250 11.78 9.36 12.99
N GLN A 251 11.47 10.04 14.10
CA GLN A 251 10.18 9.94 14.77
C GLN A 251 9.03 10.35 13.84
N HIS A 252 9.14 11.50 13.17
CA HIS A 252 8.12 11.93 12.22
C HIS A 252 7.92 10.89 11.09
N GLY A 253 8.99 10.30 10.55
CA GLY A 253 8.87 9.26 9.54
C GLY A 253 8.23 7.97 10.07
N LEU A 254 8.59 7.53 11.29
CA LEU A 254 7.96 6.40 11.96
C LEU A 254 6.46 6.66 12.23
N ASP A 255 6.07 7.87 12.59
CA ASP A 255 4.66 8.23 12.79
C ASP A 255 3.87 8.16 11.47
N GLN A 256 4.47 8.55 10.34
CA GLN A 256 3.83 8.37 9.01
C GLN A 256 3.73 6.88 8.63
N LEU A 257 4.76 6.08 8.91
CA LEU A 257 4.71 4.62 8.77
C LEU A 257 3.66 3.98 9.70
N GLY A 258 3.41 4.59 10.85
CA GLY A 258 2.33 4.19 11.75
C GLY A 258 0.95 4.45 11.17
N LYS A 259 0.75 5.61 10.53
CA LYS A 259 -0.51 5.95 9.85
C LYS A 259 -0.83 5.03 8.67
N SER A 260 0.19 4.54 7.97
CA SER A 260 0.02 3.53 6.90
C SER A 260 -0.15 2.09 7.43
N GLY A 261 -0.06 1.91 8.75
CA GLY A 261 -0.23 0.61 9.41
C GLY A 261 0.98 -0.32 9.28
N LEU A 262 2.14 0.18 8.84
CA LEU A 262 3.36 -0.62 8.63
C LEU A 262 4.18 -0.78 9.92
N THR A 263 4.09 0.19 10.82
CA THR A 263 4.78 0.16 12.12
C THR A 263 3.81 0.46 13.26
N VAL A 264 4.16 0.05 14.47
CA VAL A 264 3.44 0.41 15.69
C VAL A 264 4.44 0.82 16.78
N GLU A 265 4.10 1.86 17.51
CA GLU A 265 4.87 2.28 18.69
C GLU A 265 4.57 1.33 19.86
N GLY A 266 5.63 0.72 20.40
CA GLY A 266 5.59 -0.14 21.57
C GLY A 266 6.01 0.61 22.85
N SER A 267 6.06 -0.11 23.98
CA SER A 267 6.51 0.48 25.24
C SER A 267 7.98 0.88 25.18
N SER A 268 8.31 2.05 25.75
CA SER A 268 9.68 2.58 25.88
C SER A 268 10.35 3.03 24.57
N ASN A 269 9.63 3.74 23.68
CA ASN A 269 10.12 4.28 22.40
C ASN A 269 10.70 3.23 21.44
N TYR A 270 10.17 2.00 21.51
CA TYR A 270 10.46 0.97 20.52
C TYR A 270 9.42 1.03 19.41
N TYR A 271 9.86 0.90 18.17
CA TYR A 271 8.95 0.71 17.03
C TYR A 271 9.08 -0.72 16.52
N VAL A 272 7.95 -1.32 16.19
CA VAL A 272 7.86 -2.70 15.72
C VAL A 272 7.15 -2.72 14.37
N LEU A 273 7.66 -3.51 13.42
CA LEU A 273 6.93 -3.81 12.18
C LEU A 273 5.65 -4.60 12.49
N THR A 274 4.53 -4.11 11.98
CA THR A 274 3.25 -4.84 12.03
C THR A 274 3.31 -6.06 11.11
N ASP A 275 2.28 -6.91 11.14
CA ASP A 275 2.16 -8.03 10.20
C ASP A 275 2.12 -7.55 8.74
N ILE A 276 1.44 -6.43 8.48
CA ILE A 276 1.39 -5.79 7.16
C ILE A 276 2.78 -5.32 6.74
N GLY A 277 3.54 -4.68 7.65
CA GLY A 277 4.91 -4.25 7.39
C GLY A 277 5.84 -5.43 7.07
N ARG A 278 5.72 -6.53 7.82
CA ARG A 278 6.49 -7.76 7.58
C ARG A 278 6.12 -8.42 6.25
N GLU A 279 4.84 -8.55 5.95
CA GLU A 279 4.36 -9.11 4.67
C GLU A 279 4.83 -8.26 3.49
N THR A 280 4.78 -6.93 3.62
CA THR A 280 5.31 -6.00 2.62
C THR A 280 6.80 -6.21 2.39
N ALA A 281 7.59 -6.36 3.46
CA ALA A 281 9.02 -6.63 3.36
C ALA A 281 9.32 -7.97 2.66
N VAL A 282 8.54 -9.03 2.96
CA VAL A 282 8.65 -10.35 2.31
C VAL A 282 8.28 -10.27 0.83
N ASN A 283 7.18 -9.61 0.49
CA ASN A 283 6.71 -9.45 -0.89
C ASN A 283 7.68 -8.64 -1.76
N LEU A 284 8.48 -7.77 -1.14
CA LEU A 284 9.55 -7.03 -1.80
C LEU A 284 10.88 -7.78 -1.87
N GLY A 285 10.97 -8.98 -1.28
CA GLY A 285 12.21 -9.77 -1.23
C GLY A 285 13.29 -9.17 -0.33
N LEU A 286 12.92 -8.28 0.61
CA LEU A 286 13.88 -7.59 1.48
C LEU A 286 14.35 -8.47 2.64
N THR A 287 13.62 -9.53 2.99
CA THR A 287 13.95 -10.39 4.13
C THR A 287 15.19 -11.25 3.93
N SER A 288 15.55 -11.59 2.69
CA SER A 288 16.78 -12.35 2.39
C SER A 288 18.04 -11.49 2.31
N ILE A 289 17.89 -10.16 2.30
CA ILE A 289 19.02 -9.23 2.12
C ILE A 289 19.72 -8.94 3.46
N PHE A 290 19.02 -9.13 4.59
CA PHE A 290 19.49 -8.76 5.92
C PHE A 290 19.59 -9.94 6.92
N SER A 291 19.39 -11.18 6.46
CA SER A 291 19.67 -12.41 7.21
C SER A 291 21.10 -12.88 6.97
#